data_AF-A0A2D4SKE6-F1
#
_entry.id   AF-A0A2D4SKE6-F1
#
_cell.length_a   1.000
_cell.length_b   1.000
_cell.length_c   1.000
_cell.angle_alpha   90.00
_cell.angle_beta   90.00
_cell.angle_gamma   90.00
#
_symmetry.space_group_name_H-M   'P 1'
#
loop_
_entity.id
_entity.type
_entity.pdbx_description
1 polymer ?
#
loop_
_entity_poly.entity_id
_entity_poly.type
_entity_poly.pdbx_seq_one_letter_code
_entity_poly.pdbx_strand_id
1 'polypeptide(L)'
;MTILDSTRIRLSLTFVLVVFVLSGIYIFLQPKPENTLIFLEKEYTFSQAQTQCTKKEAHLPRLGLLIQLARFDMLPHPKTDYWSSLAIYSYAFGWSTRTRLLSFDPHDDTDHVVCVQEK
;
A
#
# COMPACT_ATOMS: atom_id res chain seq x y z
N MET A 1 -10.80 41.73 18.70
CA MET A 1 -10.51 40.61 19.63
C MET A 1 -10.58 39.31 18.82
N THR A 2 -9.48 38.94 18.15
CA THR A 2 -9.34 37.77 17.27
C THR A 2 -8.17 36.93 17.78
N ILE A 3 -8.31 36.41 19.01
CA ILE A 3 -7.33 35.50 19.64
C ILE A 3 -7.86 34.05 19.60
N LEU A 4 -9.09 33.87 19.11
CA LEU A 4 -9.83 32.60 19.13
C LEU A 4 -9.71 31.82 17.80
N ASP A 5 -8.50 31.71 17.23
CA ASP A 5 -8.34 30.90 16.00
C ASP A 5 -6.95 30.23 15.88
N SER A 6 -5.89 30.87 16.36
CA SER A 6 -4.52 30.33 16.30
C SER A 6 -4.31 29.06 17.13
N THR A 7 -4.99 28.93 18.28
CA THR A 7 -4.84 27.77 19.18
C THR A 7 -5.54 26.51 18.69
N ARG A 8 -6.71 26.64 18.02
CA ARG A 8 -7.42 25.49 17.45
C ARG A 8 -6.68 24.90 16.25
N ILE A 9 -6.13 25.73 15.38
CA ILE A 9 -5.32 25.31 14.23
C ILE A 9 -4.04 24.60 14.69
N ARG A 10 -3.35 25.13 15.72
CA ARG A 10 -2.15 24.49 16.31
C ARG A 10 -2.44 23.17 16.99
N LEU A 11 -3.59 23.03 17.68
CA LEU A 11 -4.00 21.76 18.26
C LEU A 11 -4.30 20.72 17.17
N SER A 12 -4.97 21.15 16.10
CA SER A 12 -5.31 20.31 14.96
C SER A 12 -4.06 19.80 14.23
N LEU A 13 -3.07 20.67 13.98
CA LEU A 13 -1.83 20.28 13.31
C LEU A 13 -0.99 19.33 14.17
N THR A 14 -0.86 19.60 15.47
CA THR A 14 -0.15 18.71 16.40
C THR A 14 -0.82 17.34 16.47
N PHE A 15 -2.15 17.32 16.55
CA PHE A 15 -2.92 16.07 16.58
C PHE A 15 -2.72 15.24 15.30
N VAL A 16 -2.80 15.89 14.13
CA VAL A 16 -2.54 15.25 12.84
C VAL A 16 -1.13 14.65 12.82
N LEU A 17 -0.12 15.42 13.24
CA LEU A 17 1.27 14.97 13.23
C LEU A 17 1.49 13.79 14.20
N VAL A 18 0.88 13.83 15.39
CA VAL A 18 0.92 12.71 16.35
C VAL A 18 0.27 11.46 15.75
N VAL A 19 -0.87 11.58 15.08
CA VAL A 19 -1.53 10.44 14.41
C VAL A 19 -0.64 9.87 13.31
N PHE A 20 0.00 10.71 12.50
CA PHE A 20 0.95 10.26 11.47
C PHE A 20 2.18 9.55 12.05
N VAL A 21 2.76 10.08 13.14
CA VAL A 21 3.90 9.45 13.81
C VAL A 21 3.49 8.12 14.43
N LEU A 22 2.37 8.07 15.16
CA LEU A 22 1.89 6.85 15.80
C LEU A 22 1.53 5.76 14.77
N SER A 23 0.90 6.13 13.65
CA SER A 23 0.60 5.19 12.56
C SER A 23 1.87 4.67 11.87
N GLY A 24 2.88 5.53 11.66
CA GLY A 24 4.20 5.10 11.17
C GLY A 24 4.89 4.12 12.11
N ILE A 25 4.89 4.42 13.42
CA ILE A 25 5.44 3.53 14.46
C ILE A 25 4.66 2.20 14.48
N TYR A 26 3.34 2.24 14.41
CA TYR A 26 2.50 1.05 14.41
C TYR A 26 2.83 0.10 13.26
N ILE A 27 3.01 0.63 12.03
CA ILE A 27 3.43 -0.16 10.86
C ILE A 27 4.83 -0.77 11.10
N PHE A 28 5.75 -0.01 11.70
CA PHE A 28 7.10 -0.46 11.97
C PHE A 28 7.17 -1.56 13.05
N LEU A 29 6.24 -1.55 14.01
CA LEU A 29 6.18 -2.57 15.06
C LEU A 29 5.46 -3.86 14.64
N GLN A 30 4.87 -3.91 13.43
CA GLN A 30 4.22 -5.13 12.95
C GLN A 30 5.23 -6.27 12.77
N PRO A 31 4.87 -7.50 13.18
CA PRO A 31 5.68 -8.68 12.91
C PRO A 31 5.76 -8.96 11.41
N LYS A 32 6.64 -9.88 11.02
CA LYS A 32 6.70 -10.36 9.64
C LYS A 32 5.35 -10.96 9.24
N PRO A 33 4.76 -10.57 8.10
CA PRO A 33 3.50 -11.15 7.65
C PRO A 33 3.61 -12.66 7.43
N GLU A 34 2.61 -13.41 7.92
CA GLU A 34 2.52 -14.87 7.76
C GLU A 34 1.48 -15.30 6.71
N ASN A 35 0.98 -14.36 5.92
CA ASN A 35 0.03 -14.62 4.85
C ASN A 35 0.61 -15.54 3.79
N THR A 36 -0.26 -16.31 3.14
CA THR A 36 0.12 -17.03 1.92
C THR A 36 0.18 -16.04 0.76
N LEU A 37 1.34 -15.96 0.11
CA LEU A 37 1.60 -15.04 -0.99
C LEU A 37 1.65 -15.80 -2.31
N ILE A 38 0.91 -15.33 -3.30
CA ILE A 38 0.88 -15.90 -4.65
C ILE A 38 1.38 -14.83 -5.60
N PHE A 39 2.61 -14.99 -6.11
CA PHE A 39 3.18 -14.08 -7.10
C PHE A 39 2.72 -14.49 -8.49
N LEU A 40 2.21 -13.53 -9.26
CA LEU A 40 1.88 -13.77 -10.66
C LEU A 40 3.10 -13.45 -11.52
N GLU A 41 3.36 -14.27 -12.54
CA GLU A 41 4.54 -14.13 -13.42
C GLU A 41 4.43 -12.97 -14.42
N LYS A 42 3.21 -12.51 -14.69
CA LYS A 42 2.94 -11.43 -15.64
C LYS A 42 2.53 -10.17 -14.91
N GLU A 43 2.83 -9.04 -15.55
CA GLU A 43 2.27 -7.76 -15.17
C GLU A 43 0.82 -7.66 -15.67
N TYR A 44 0.00 -6.94 -14.92
CA TYR A 44 -1.42 -6.80 -15.18
C TYR A 44 -1.87 -5.36 -14.95
N THR A 45 -2.88 -4.94 -15.71
CA THR A 45 -3.67 -3.74 -15.35
C THR A 45 -4.34 -3.93 -14.00
N PHE A 46 -4.72 -2.84 -13.33
CA PHE A 46 -5.32 -2.91 -12.01
C PHE A 46 -6.55 -3.83 -11.95
N SER A 47 -7.47 -3.70 -12.92
CA SER A 47 -8.68 -4.54 -13.01
C SER A 47 -8.36 -6.01 -13.29
N GLN A 48 -7.37 -6.28 -14.14
CA GLN A 48 -6.90 -7.64 -14.38
C GLN A 48 -6.26 -8.24 -13.13
N ALA A 49 -5.44 -7.47 -12.41
CA ALA A 49 -4.79 -7.93 -11.18
C ALA A 49 -5.82 -8.34 -10.12
N GLN A 50 -6.86 -7.54 -9.91
CA GLN A 50 -8.01 -7.90 -9.06
C GLN A 50 -8.64 -9.21 -9.51
N THR A 51 -8.96 -9.33 -10.80
CA THR A 51 -9.59 -10.51 -11.39
C THR A 51 -8.74 -11.77 -11.21
N GLN A 52 -7.42 -11.67 -11.42
CA GLN A 52 -6.51 -12.80 -11.27
C GLN A 52 -6.40 -13.24 -9.81
N CYS A 53 -6.31 -12.31 -8.86
CA CYS A 53 -6.30 -12.67 -7.46
C CYS A 53 -7.60 -13.35 -7.04
N THR A 54 -8.76 -12.85 -7.48
CA THR A 54 -10.05 -13.50 -7.19
C THR A 54 -10.12 -14.93 -7.76
N LYS A 55 -9.60 -15.18 -8.97
CA LYS A 55 -9.50 -16.52 -9.56
C LYS A 55 -8.61 -17.48 -8.76
N LYS A 56 -7.73 -16.96 -7.92
CA LYS A 56 -6.85 -17.71 -7.02
C LYS A 56 -7.40 -17.78 -5.59
N GLU A 57 -8.68 -17.43 -5.38
CA GLU A 57 -9.29 -17.37 -4.04
C GLU A 57 -8.51 -16.45 -3.08
N ALA A 58 -7.93 -15.39 -3.62
CA ALA A 58 -7.07 -14.43 -2.95
C ALA A 58 -7.47 -12.99 -3.32
N HIS A 59 -6.80 -11.99 -2.75
CA HIS A 59 -7.05 -10.59 -3.04
C HIS A 59 -5.75 -9.79 -3.18
N LEU A 60 -5.81 -8.60 -3.77
CA LEU A 60 -4.69 -7.67 -3.73
C LEU A 60 -4.39 -7.26 -2.28
N PRO A 61 -3.12 -7.06 -1.91
CA PRO A 61 -2.75 -6.63 -0.57
C PRO A 61 -3.31 -5.25 -0.28
N ARG A 62 -3.77 -5.02 0.94
CA ARG A 62 -3.97 -3.65 1.43
C ARG A 62 -2.63 -2.93 1.40
N LEU A 63 -2.65 -1.61 1.19
CA LEU A 63 -1.41 -0.82 1.07
C LEU A 63 -0.45 -1.02 2.25
N GLY A 64 -0.97 -1.02 3.49
CA GLY A 64 -0.16 -1.26 4.69
C GLY A 64 0.52 -2.63 4.72
N LEU A 65 -0.13 -3.67 4.19
CA LEU A 65 0.47 -5.00 4.07
C LEU A 65 1.53 -5.01 2.97
N LEU A 66 1.27 -4.39 1.82
CA LEU A 66 2.24 -4.28 0.74
C LEU A 66 3.54 -3.58 1.19
N ILE A 67 3.41 -2.50 1.98
CA ILE A 67 4.57 -1.82 2.61
C ILE A 67 5.32 -2.78 3.56
N GLN A 68 4.62 -3.59 4.35
CA GLN A 68 5.27 -4.57 5.22
C GLN A 68 6.00 -5.65 4.41
N LEU A 69 5.38 -6.16 3.34
CA LEU A 69 6.03 -7.12 2.44
C LEU A 69 7.32 -6.55 1.86
N ALA A 70 7.29 -5.29 1.41
CA ALA A 70 8.48 -4.59 0.94
C ALA A 70 9.54 -4.42 2.04
N ARG A 71 9.13 -4.07 3.27
CA ARG A 71 10.05 -3.90 4.41
C ARG A 71 10.82 -5.17 4.74
N PHE A 72 10.17 -6.32 4.60
CA PHE A 72 10.77 -7.63 4.89
C PHE A 72 11.38 -8.30 3.65
N ASP A 73 11.63 -7.55 2.57
CA ASP A 73 12.20 -8.03 1.30
C ASP A 73 11.46 -9.25 0.72
N MET A 74 10.13 -9.28 0.89
CA MET A 74 9.27 -10.37 0.42
C MET A 74 8.76 -10.16 -1.01
N LEU A 75 9.10 -9.03 -1.65
CA LEU A 75 8.74 -8.75 -3.04
C LEU A 75 9.91 -9.16 -3.96
N PRO A 76 9.76 -10.20 -4.79
CA PRO A 76 10.88 -10.82 -5.49
C PRO A 76 11.43 -10.00 -6.68
N HIS A 77 10.62 -9.13 -7.29
CA HIS A 77 11.04 -8.40 -8.49
C HIS A 77 11.65 -7.04 -8.11
N PRO A 78 12.95 -6.82 -8.39
CA PRO A 78 13.57 -5.52 -8.15
C PRO A 78 13.22 -4.52 -9.27
N LYS A 79 13.19 -3.24 -8.93
CA LYS A 79 13.00 -2.11 -9.86
C LYS A 79 11.63 -2.05 -10.59
N THR A 80 10.59 -2.59 -9.98
CA THR A 80 9.22 -2.57 -10.49
C THR A 80 8.24 -2.04 -9.44
N ASP A 81 7.02 -1.78 -9.87
CA ASP A 81 5.92 -1.40 -8.99
C ASP A 81 4.97 -2.60 -8.80
N TYR A 82 4.25 -2.59 -7.67
CA TYR A 82 3.31 -3.63 -7.27
C TYR A 82 1.97 -3.01 -6.90
N TRP A 83 0.88 -3.61 -7.37
CA TRP A 83 -0.47 -3.15 -7.02
C TRP A 83 -0.83 -3.40 -5.56
N SER A 84 -1.45 -2.39 -4.93
CA SER A 84 -2.26 -2.58 -3.72
C SER A 84 -3.75 -2.62 -4.07
N SER A 85 -4.62 -2.95 -3.12
CA SER A 85 -6.07 -2.90 -3.30
C SER A 85 -6.66 -1.48 -3.25
N LEU A 86 -5.85 -0.47 -2.90
CA LEU A 86 -6.32 0.91 -2.71
C LEU A 86 -6.30 1.65 -4.05
N ALA A 87 -7.46 2.17 -4.45
CA ALA A 87 -7.61 2.98 -5.66
C ALA A 87 -8.52 4.18 -5.42
N ILE A 88 -8.29 5.25 -6.17
CA ILE A 88 -9.07 6.48 -6.15
C ILE A 88 -9.26 6.96 -7.60
N TYR A 89 -10.52 7.08 -8.04
CA TYR A 89 -10.88 7.37 -9.44
C TYR A 89 -10.26 6.36 -10.41
N SER A 90 -9.43 6.83 -11.34
CA SER A 90 -8.79 6.05 -12.41
C SER A 90 -7.36 5.63 -12.07
N TYR A 91 -6.95 5.77 -10.80
CA TYR A 91 -5.59 5.55 -10.35
C TYR A 91 -5.58 4.61 -9.14
N ALA A 92 -4.54 3.79 -9.06
CA ALA A 92 -4.32 2.86 -7.98
C ALA A 92 -2.99 3.14 -7.27
N PHE A 93 -2.98 2.89 -5.96
CA PHE A 93 -1.77 2.99 -5.15
C PHE A 93 -1.02 1.66 -5.19
N GLY A 94 0.30 1.77 -5.15
CA GLY A 94 1.19 0.62 -5.11
C GLY A 94 2.43 0.87 -4.27
N TRP A 95 3.42 0.00 -4.47
CA TRP A 95 4.76 0.15 -3.91
C TRP A 95 5.81 -0.06 -4.99
N SER A 96 6.68 0.93 -5.15
CA SER A 96 7.82 0.83 -6.06
C SER A 96 9.02 0.22 -5.36
N THR A 97 9.45 -0.96 -5.81
CA THR A 97 10.71 -1.57 -5.34
C THR A 97 11.94 -0.83 -5.88
N ARG A 98 11.77 0.03 -6.90
CA ARG A 98 12.84 0.90 -7.43
C ARG A 98 13.13 2.06 -6.49
N THR A 99 12.11 2.84 -6.16
CA THR A 99 12.26 4.07 -5.39
C THR A 99 12.09 3.84 -3.88
N ARG A 100 11.53 2.68 -3.50
CA ARG A 100 11.13 2.35 -2.12
C ARG A 100 10.13 3.36 -1.56
N LEU A 101 9.23 3.81 -2.43
CA LEU A 101 8.16 4.74 -2.12
C LEU A 101 6.83 4.19 -2.63
N LEU A 102 5.74 4.80 -2.14
CA LEU A 102 4.41 4.60 -2.69
C LEU A 102 4.39 4.99 -4.17
N SER A 103 3.84 4.12 -5.02
CA SER A 103 3.52 4.46 -6.41
C SER A 103 2.05 4.82 -6.55
N PHE A 104 1.70 5.57 -7.59
CA PHE A 104 0.35 6.03 -7.85
C PHE A 104 0.14 6.14 -9.36
N ASP A 105 -0.42 5.07 -9.92
CA ASP A 105 -0.35 4.80 -11.35
C ASP A 105 -1.78 4.67 -11.92
N PRO A 106 -2.01 5.09 -13.19
CA PRO A 106 -3.29 4.87 -13.87
C PRO A 106 -3.68 3.39 -13.90
N HIS A 107 -4.97 3.09 -13.84
CA HIS A 107 -5.47 1.69 -13.90
C HIS A 107 -5.07 0.92 -15.16
N ASP A 108 -4.78 1.64 -16.25
CA ASP A 108 -4.40 1.08 -17.55
C ASP A 108 -2.90 0.74 -17.64
N ASP A 109 -2.09 1.22 -16.69
CA ASP A 109 -0.69 0.80 -16.56
C ASP A 109 -0.62 -0.65 -16.08
N THR A 110 0.52 -1.30 -16.25
CA THR A 110 0.72 -2.71 -15.87
C THR A 110 1.82 -2.85 -14.84
N ASP A 111 1.50 -3.47 -13.71
CA ASP A 111 2.44 -3.72 -12.62
C ASP A 111 2.47 -5.19 -12.21
N HIS A 112 3.49 -5.54 -11.43
CA HIS A 112 3.59 -6.86 -10.83
C HIS A 112 2.51 -7.07 -9.77
N VAL A 113 2.09 -8.33 -9.64
CA VAL A 113 0.99 -8.70 -8.75
C VAL A 113 1.47 -9.72 -7.73
N VAL A 114 1.23 -9.40 -6.47
CA VAL A 114 1.19 -10.37 -5.38
C VAL A 114 -0.25 -10.46 -4.90
N CYS A 115 -0.80 -11.67 -4.91
CA CYS A 115 -2.09 -11.94 -4.28
C CYS A 115 -1.86 -12.47 -2.87
N VAL A 116 -2.73 -12.07 -1.96
CA VAL A 116 -2.69 -12.43 -0.54
C VAL A 116 -3.90 -13.30 -0.25
N GLN A 117 -3.65 -14.44 0.39
CA GLN A 117 -4.68 -15.27 0.99
C GLN A 117 -4.54 -15.17 2.51
N GLU A 118 -5.60 -14.74 3.18
CA GLU A 118 -5.68 -14.72 4.65
C GLU A 118 -5.75 -16.17 5.17
N LYS A 119 -5.10 -16.42 6.30
CA LYS A 119 -5.16 -17.70 7.02
C LYS A 119 -6.35 -17.73 7.96
#